data_AF-A0A7W5XEX5-F1
#
_entry.id   AF-A0A7W5XEX5-F1
#
_cell.length_a   1.000
_cell.length_b   1.000
_cell.length_c   1.000
_cell.angle_alpha   90.00
_cell.angle_beta   90.00
_cell.angle_gamma   90.00
#
_symmetry.space_group_name_H-M   'P 1'
#
loop_
_entity.id
_entity.type
_entity.pdbx_description
1 polymer ?
#
loop_
_entity_poly.entity_id
_entity_poly.type
_entity_poly.pdbx_seq_one_letter_code
_entity_poly.pdbx_strand_id
1 'polypeptide(L)'
;MNKIVFEHYPASKLPEELRKGLEKDATVRVVIEEEAKDGERDPFPGFRNLPKIERKPMTRAETLAAIRRIKAEDRPSVSAEEAVARIRQLRDEWDD
;
A
#
# COMPACT_ATOMS: atom_id res chain seq x y z
N MET A 1 -3.89 1.32 15.84
CA MET A 1 -4.66 2.33 16.61
C MET A 1 -5.11 1.70 17.91
N ASN A 2 -4.17 1.59 18.84
CA ASN A 2 -4.44 1.11 20.19
C ASN A 2 -4.21 2.28 21.15
N LYS A 3 -5.15 2.50 22.07
CA LYS A 3 -5.06 3.55 23.09
C LYS A 3 -5.21 2.90 24.45
N ILE A 4 -4.24 3.11 25.32
CA ILE A 4 -4.25 2.60 26.69
C ILE A 4 -4.32 3.80 27.64
N VAL A 5 -5.32 3.78 28.53
CA VAL A 5 -5.53 4.83 29.52
C VAL A 5 -5.39 4.24 30.91
N PHE A 6 -4.44 4.77 31.69
CA PHE A 6 -4.31 4.46 33.11
C PHE A 6 -4.81 5.64 33.92
N GLU A 7 -5.84 5.41 34.72
CA GLU A 7 -6.36 6.38 35.68
C GLU A 7 -5.72 6.17 37.05
N HIS A 8 -5.55 7.27 37.80
CA HIS A 8 -4.97 7.27 39.15
C HIS A 8 -3.59 6.60 39.27
N TYR A 9 -2.75 6.72 38.25
CA TYR A 9 -1.40 6.17 38.29
C TYR A 9 -0.51 6.99 39.23
N PRO A 10 0.21 6.37 40.19
CA PRO A 10 1.04 7.12 41.11
C PRO A 10 2.23 7.77 40.38
N ALA A 11 2.43 9.06 40.58
CA ALA A 11 3.56 9.81 40.01
C ALA A 11 4.92 9.22 40.43
N SER A 12 4.95 8.48 41.54
CA SER A 12 6.14 7.75 41.99
C SER A 12 6.64 6.65 41.05
N LYS A 13 5.76 6.10 40.21
CA LYS A 13 6.12 5.06 39.23
C LYS A 13 6.35 5.61 37.81
N LEU A 14 6.38 6.94 37.64
CA LEU A 14 6.74 7.56 36.38
C LEU A 14 8.26 7.72 36.25
N PRO A 15 8.83 7.62 35.03
CA PRO A 15 10.21 7.99 34.75
C PRO A 15 10.52 9.43 35.19
N GLU A 16 11.75 9.70 35.63
CA GLU A 16 12.15 11.01 36.16
C GLU A 16 11.92 12.17 35.18
N GLU A 17 12.07 11.91 33.88
CA GLU A 17 11.84 12.89 32.82
C GLU A 17 10.40 13.41 32.79
N LEU A 18 9.43 12.53 33.03
CA LEU A 18 8.00 12.84 33.05
C LEU A 18 7.50 13.24 34.45
N ARG A 19 8.33 13.05 35.47
CA ARG A 19 8.02 13.38 36.87
C ARG A 19 8.34 14.83 37.24
N LYS A 20 9.05 15.57 36.39
CA LYS A 20 9.41 16.97 36.64
C LYS A 20 8.16 17.83 36.88
N GLY A 21 8.07 18.45 38.05
CA GLY A 21 6.97 19.35 38.41
C GLY A 21 5.75 18.68 39.05
N LEU A 22 5.78 17.36 39.30
CA LEU A 22 4.72 16.63 40.00
C LEU A 22 5.16 16.28 41.43
N GLU A 23 4.24 16.41 42.39
CA GLU A 23 4.48 15.99 43.77
C GLU A 23 4.63 14.46 43.85
N LYS A 24 5.44 13.97 44.80
CA LYS A 24 5.81 12.54 44.87
C LYS A 24 4.59 11.61 45.10
N ASP A 25 3.54 12.12 45.72
CA ASP A 25 2.32 11.40 46.08
C ASP A 25 1.12 11.74 45.19
N ALA A 26 1.33 12.50 44.11
CA ALA A 26 0.26 12.85 43.19
C ALA A 26 -0.22 11.63 42.37
N THR A 27 -1.52 11.56 42.12
CA THR A 27 -2.11 10.62 41.15
C THR A 27 -2.27 11.32 39.80
N VAL A 28 -1.81 10.68 38.73
CA VAL A 28 -1.86 11.21 37.36
C VAL A 28 -2.64 10.30 36.42
N ARG A 29 -3.12 10.85 35.32
CA ARG A 29 -3.72 10.10 34.22
C ARG A 29 -2.69 9.93 33.12
N VAL A 30 -2.31 8.69 32.81
CA VAL A 30 -1.34 8.38 31.75
C VAL A 30 -2.10 7.89 30.53
N VAL A 31 -1.89 8.56 29.40
CA VAL A 31 -2.47 8.19 28.11
C VAL A 31 -1.32 7.75 27.20
N ILE A 32 -1.34 6.49 26.79
CA ILE A 32 -0.35 5.93 25.86
C ILE A 32 -1.03 5.75 24.52
N GLU A 33 -0.54 6.47 23.52
CA GLU A 33 -0.99 6.39 22.14
C GLU A 33 0.17 5.86 21.29
N GLU A 34 -0.07 4.74 20.60
CA GLU A 34 0.87 4.23 19.61
C GLU A 34 0.67 5.02 18.31
N GLU A 35 1.64 5.86 17.97
CA GLU A 35 1.70 6.51 16.65
C GLU A 35 1.76 5.42 15.58
N ALA A 36 0.77 5.41 14.69
CA ALA A 36 0.85 4.57 13.52
C ALA A 36 2.06 5.05 12.72
N LYS A 37 3.04 4.17 12.50
CA LYS A 37 4.08 4.44 11.49
C LYS A 37 3.33 4.66 10.17
N ASP A 38 3.30 5.90 9.70
CA ASP A 38 2.63 6.28 8.45
C ASP A 38 3.10 5.47 7.23
N GLY A 39 4.20 4.69 7.35
CA GLY A 39 4.70 3.77 6.35
C GLY A 39 4.10 2.35 6.34
N GLU A 40 3.20 1.97 7.25
CA GLU A 40 2.68 0.59 7.32
C GLU A 40 1.36 0.35 6.58
N ARG A 41 0.65 1.42 6.17
CA ARG A 41 -0.48 1.25 5.25
C ARG A 41 0.03 1.11 3.83
N ASP A 42 0.39 -0.11 3.48
CA ASP A 42 0.56 -0.51 2.09
C ASP A 42 -0.79 -0.31 1.36
N PRO A 43 -0.92 0.66 0.45
CA PRO A 43 -2.18 0.91 -0.25
C PRO A 43 -2.56 -0.26 -1.17
N PHE A 44 -1.61 -1.15 -1.46
CA PHE A 44 -1.77 -2.25 -2.41
C PHE A 44 -1.21 -3.55 -1.82
N PRO A 45 -1.81 -4.09 -0.73
CA PRO A 45 -1.27 -5.24 -0.01
C PRO A 45 -1.14 -6.51 -0.87
N GLY A 46 -1.99 -6.66 -1.90
CA GLY A 46 -1.91 -7.76 -2.87
C GLY A 46 -0.70 -7.70 -3.81
N PHE A 47 0.00 -6.57 -3.87
CA PHE A 47 1.13 -6.32 -4.78
C PHE A 47 2.50 -6.44 -4.09
N ARG A 48 2.51 -6.72 -2.77
CA ARG A 48 3.72 -6.74 -1.93
C ARG A 48 4.78 -7.74 -2.39
N ASN A 49 4.34 -8.88 -2.93
CA ASN A 49 5.21 -9.99 -3.35
C ASN A 49 5.50 -10.00 -4.85
N LEU A 50 5.08 -8.97 -5.61
CA LEU A 50 5.41 -8.90 -7.02
C LEU A 50 6.90 -8.65 -7.21
N PRO A 51 7.54 -9.31 -8.19
CA PRO A 51 8.92 -9.02 -8.52
C PRO A 51 9.05 -7.56 -8.95
N LYS A 52 9.97 -6.84 -8.30
CA LYS A 52 10.33 -5.47 -8.70
C LYS A 52 11.19 -5.56 -9.95
N ILE A 53 10.54 -5.59 -11.11
CA ILE A 53 11.24 -5.61 -12.39
C ILE A 53 11.76 -4.20 -12.66
N GLU A 54 13.06 -4.01 -12.48
CA GLU A 54 13.73 -2.77 -12.89
C GLU A 54 13.76 -2.69 -14.42
N ARG A 55 12.75 -2.03 -14.99
CA ARG A 55 12.71 -1.75 -16.42
C ARG A 55 13.46 -0.46 -16.70
N LYS A 56 14.54 -0.54 -17.48
CA LYS A 56 15.23 0.65 -17.99
C LYS A 56 14.27 1.45 -18.89
N PRO A 57 14.16 2.78 -18.73
CA PRO A 57 13.38 3.60 -19.64
C PRO A 57 13.89 3.44 -21.08
N MET A 58 12.99 3.20 -22.02
CA MET A 58 13.35 3.15 -23.44
C MET A 58 13.78 4.54 -23.91
N THR A 59 14.85 4.57 -24.69
CA THR A 59 15.24 5.75 -25.46
C THR A 59 14.21 6.02 -26.56
N ARG A 60 14.18 7.26 -27.08
CA ARG A 60 13.28 7.63 -28.18
C ARG A 60 13.43 6.73 -29.41
N ALA A 61 14.67 6.33 -29.73
CA ALA A 61 14.96 5.45 -30.86
C ALA A 61 14.39 4.03 -30.64
N GLU A 62 14.56 3.48 -29.44
CA GLU A 62 14.01 2.18 -29.06
C GLU A 62 12.48 2.19 -29.08
N THR A 63 11.85 3.27 -28.61
CA THR A 63 10.38 3.44 -28.68
C THR A 63 9.89 3.44 -30.12
N LEU A 64 10.55 4.15 -31.03
CA LEU A 64 10.18 4.16 -32.45
C LEU A 64 10.36 2.79 -33.10
N ALA A 65 11.42 2.06 -32.75
CA ALA A 65 11.63 0.69 -33.23
C ALA A 65 10.54 -0.27 -32.73
N ALA A 66 10.13 -0.14 -31.46
CA ALA A 66 9.04 -0.94 -30.89
C ALA A 66 7.70 -0.66 -31.58
N ILE A 67 7.37 0.61 -31.83
CA ILE A 67 6.15 1.00 -32.56
C ILE A 67 6.15 0.40 -33.97
N ARG A 68 7.28 0.47 -34.68
CA ARG A 68 7.40 -0.12 -36.03
C ARG A 68 7.20 -1.63 -36.00
N ARG A 69 7.76 -2.33 -35.00
CA ARG A 69 7.58 -3.77 -34.81
C ARG A 69 6.10 -4.10 -34.58
N ILE A 70 5.46 -3.43 -33.64
CA ILE A 70 4.04 -3.66 -33.30
C ILE A 70 3.13 -3.37 -34.49
N LYS A 71 3.45 -2.36 -35.31
CA LYS A 71 2.69 -2.06 -36.53
C LYS A 71 2.95 -3.04 -37.67
N ALA A 72 4.12 -3.68 -37.69
CA ALA A 72 4.45 -4.73 -38.66
C ALA A 72 3.83 -6.06 -38.28
N GLU A 73 3.57 -6.29 -36.99
CA GLU A 73 2.70 -7.36 -36.53
C GLU A 73 1.27 -7.04 -36.98
N ASP A 74 0.66 -7.93 -37.76
CA ASP A 74 -0.72 -7.79 -38.23
C ASP A 74 -1.70 -8.00 -37.07
N ARG A 75 -1.85 -6.95 -36.27
CA ARG A 75 -2.77 -6.90 -35.13
C ARG A 75 -4.03 -6.17 -35.55
N PRO A 76 -5.08 -6.87 -36.01
CA PRO A 76 -6.31 -6.21 -36.41
C PRO A 76 -6.94 -5.51 -35.21
N SER A 77 -7.37 -4.26 -35.43
CA SER A 77 -8.25 -3.58 -34.50
C SER A 77 -9.59 -4.30 -34.48
N VAL A 78 -10.07 -4.66 -33.29
CA VAL A 78 -11.39 -5.26 -33.09
C VAL A 78 -12.37 -4.19 -32.62
N SER A 79 -13.66 -4.41 -32.90
CA SER A 79 -14.69 -3.57 -32.31
C SER A 79 -14.83 -3.84 -30.81
N ALA A 80 -15.44 -2.91 -30.08
CA ALA A 80 -15.73 -3.10 -28.67
C ALA A 80 -16.66 -4.31 -28.44
N GLU A 81 -17.68 -4.47 -29.28
CA GLU A 81 -18.64 -5.58 -29.21
C GLU A 81 -17.94 -6.94 -29.42
N GLU A 82 -17.05 -7.00 -30.41
CA GLU A 82 -16.27 -8.20 -30.71
C GLU A 82 -15.30 -8.53 -29.56
N ALA A 83 -14.60 -7.54 -29.01
CA ALA A 83 -13.72 -7.74 -27.87
C ALA A 83 -14.49 -8.29 -26.65
N VAL A 84 -15.67 -7.73 -26.36
CA VAL A 84 -16.52 -8.19 -25.25
C VAL A 84 -17.02 -9.61 -25.50
N ALA A 85 -17.44 -9.95 -26.74
CA ALA A 85 -17.87 -11.30 -27.08
C ALA A 85 -16.76 -12.33 -26.86
N ARG A 86 -15.53 -12.04 -27.30
CA ARG A 86 -14.36 -12.90 -27.09
C ARG A 86 -14.04 -13.10 -25.60
N ILE A 87 -14.09 -12.03 -24.81
CA ILE A 87 -13.86 -12.11 -23.35
C ILE A 87 -14.92 -12.99 -22.67
N ARG A 88 -16.20 -12.86 -23.07
CA ARG A 88 -17.27 -13.69 -22.51
C ARG A 88 -17.07 -15.16 -22.84
N GLN A 89 -16.77 -15.48 -24.10
CA GLN A 89 -16.48 -16.85 -24.49
C GLN A 89 -15.32 -17.43 -23.67
N LEU A 90 -14.21 -16.70 -23.54
CA LEU A 90 -13.08 -17.14 -22.73
C LEU A 90 -13.43 -17.30 -21.26
N ARG A 91 -14.32 -16.47 -20.71
CA ARG A 91 -14.77 -16.62 -19.32
C ARG A 91 -15.64 -17.87 -19.17
N ASP A 92 -16.58 -18.06 -20.08
CA ASP A 92 -17.54 -19.16 -20.01
C ASP A 92 -16.80 -20.52 -20.17
N GLU A 93 -15.71 -20.57 -20.96
CA GLU A 93 -14.79 -21.74 -21.04
C GLU A 93 -14.06 -22.08 -19.73
N TRP A 94 -14.02 -21.16 -18.76
CA TRP A 94 -13.40 -21.37 -17.45
C TRP A 94 -14.42 -21.66 -16.34
N ASP A 95 -15.70 -21.40 -16.62
CA ASP A 95 -16.80 -21.64 -15.67
C ASP A 95 -17.38 -23.07 -15.79
N ASP A 96 -17.04 -23.82 -16.85
CA ASP A 96 -17.29 -25.27 -17.05
C ASP A 96 -16.15 -26.15 -16.50
#